data_AF-A0A385BQN0-F1
#
_entry.id   AF-A0A385BQN0-F1
#
_cell.length_a   1.000
_cell.length_b   1.000
_cell.length_c   1.000
_cell.angle_alpha   90.00
_cell.angle_beta   90.00
_cell.angle_gamma   90.00
#
_symmetry.space_group_name_H-M   'P 1'
#
loop_
_entity.id
_entity.type
_entity.pdbx_description
1 polymer ?
#
loop_
_entity_poly.entity_id
_entity_poly.type
_entity_poly.pdbx_seq_one_letter_code
_entity_poly.pdbx_strand_id
1 'polypeptide(L)'
;MGILKLRKNKKFSYTPRYFDDKGEGNPFEIKHKFDEHRKTVGGNVGFKAKLNNALDDLKNNPDKQVDKRILIIVAVLVFIFLAIIEFDLSIFFSK
;
A
#
# COMPACT_ATOMS: atom_id res chain seq x y z
N MET A 1 13.86 -6.90 -0.46
CA MET A 1 14.65 -7.00 -1.70
C MET A 1 15.56 -8.21 -1.57
N GLY A 2 15.15 -9.38 -2.08
CA GLY A 2 15.94 -10.61 -1.97
C GLY A 2 16.88 -10.82 -3.16
N ILE A 3 17.94 -11.59 -2.92
CA ILE A 3 19.07 -11.89 -3.84
C ILE A 3 18.63 -12.74 -5.05
N LEU A 4 17.46 -13.39 -4.98
CA LEU A 4 16.88 -14.14 -6.10
C LEU A 4 15.60 -13.46 -6.58
N LYS A 5 15.73 -12.50 -7.50
CA LYS A 5 14.56 -11.93 -8.19
C LYS A 5 14.04 -12.97 -9.19
N LEU A 6 12.85 -13.51 -8.93
CA LEU A 6 12.13 -14.30 -9.92
C LEU A 6 11.92 -13.46 -11.19
N ARG A 7 12.13 -14.09 -12.34
CA ARG A 7 11.88 -13.47 -13.64
C ARG A 7 10.40 -13.10 -13.73
N LYS A 8 10.11 -11.84 -14.06
CA LYS A 8 8.74 -11.37 -14.26
C LYS A 8 8.18 -11.91 -15.58
N ASN A 9 6.86 -12.09 -15.62
CA ASN A 9 6.09 -12.48 -16.80
C ASN A 9 6.38 -11.50 -17.95
N LYS A 10 6.53 -12.01 -19.18
CA LYS A 10 6.66 -11.14 -20.36
C LYS A 10 5.36 -10.34 -20.53
N LYS A 11 5.48 -9.02 -20.62
CA LYS A 11 4.35 -8.14 -20.94
C LYS A 11 4.41 -7.76 -22.43
N PHE A 12 3.25 -7.71 -23.07
CA PHE A 12 3.13 -7.19 -24.43
C PHE A 12 3.41 -5.68 -24.41
N SER A 13 4.33 -5.22 -25.25
CA SER A 13 4.66 -3.79 -25.39
C SER A 13 4.42 -3.39 -26.84
N TYR A 14 3.53 -2.42 -27.04
CA TYR A 14 3.21 -1.84 -28.33
C TYR A 14 3.35 -0.33 -28.23
N THR A 15 4.10 0.29 -29.14
CA THR A 15 4.29 1.73 -29.21
C THR A 15 3.63 2.26 -30.48
N PRO A 16 2.43 2.86 -30.38
CA PRO A 16 1.75 3.43 -31.54
C PRO A 16 2.55 4.59 -32.14
N ARG A 17 2.66 4.64 -33.48
CA ARG A 17 3.52 5.58 -34.21
C ARG A 17 3.05 7.05 -34.17
N TYR A 18 1.75 7.28 -34.05
CA TYR A 18 1.12 8.61 -34.11
C TYR A 18 0.35 8.99 -32.84
N PHE A 19 0.53 8.21 -31.77
CA PHE A 19 -0.16 8.43 -30.52
C PHE A 19 0.80 9.14 -29.57
N ASP A 20 0.42 10.34 -29.15
CA ASP A 20 1.09 11.04 -28.07
C ASP A 20 0.35 10.72 -26.77
N ASP A 21 1.02 9.93 -25.95
CA ASP A 21 0.53 9.55 -24.64
C ASP A 21 0.74 10.75 -23.71
N LYS A 22 -0.33 11.51 -23.45
CA LYS A 22 -0.33 12.66 -22.52
C LYS A 22 -0.15 12.25 -21.04
N GLY A 23 0.58 11.16 -20.79
CA GLY A 23 0.83 10.58 -19.48
C GLY A 23 -0.23 9.57 -19.00
N GLU A 24 -1.14 9.13 -19.88
CA GLU A 24 -2.27 8.23 -19.56
C GLU A 24 -1.97 6.74 -19.84
N GLY A 25 -0.86 6.41 -20.50
CA GLY A 25 -0.44 5.06 -20.86
C GLY A 25 -0.75 4.66 -22.31
N ASN A 26 -0.29 3.48 -22.69
CA ASN A 26 -0.59 2.91 -24.01
C ASN A 26 -2.06 2.40 -24.05
N PRO A 27 -2.91 2.91 -24.96
CA PRO A 27 -4.32 2.49 -25.06
C PRO A 27 -4.48 1.02 -25.48
N PHE A 28 -3.43 0.42 -26.05
CA PHE A 28 -3.40 -0.98 -26.45
C PHE A 28 -2.72 -1.88 -25.40
N GLU A 29 -2.43 -1.37 -24.21
CA GLU A 29 -1.91 -2.21 -23.13
C GLU A 29 -2.97 -3.21 -22.68
N ILE A 30 -2.62 -4.50 -22.69
CA ILE A 30 -3.46 -5.58 -22.18
C ILE A 30 -3.42 -5.50 -20.65
N LYS A 31 -4.26 -4.65 -20.06
CA LYS A 31 -4.46 -4.52 -18.61
C LYS A 31 -5.78 -5.17 -18.18
N HIS A 32 -5.81 -5.67 -16.95
CA HIS A 32 -7.06 -6.16 -16.37
C HIS A 32 -7.94 -4.98 -15.96
N LYS A 33 -9.27 -5.10 -16.09
CA LYS A 33 -10.23 -4.02 -15.82
C LYS A 33 -10.11 -3.41 -14.42
N PHE A 34 -9.59 -4.18 -13.46
CA PHE A 34 -9.45 -3.78 -12.06
C PHE A 34 -8.02 -3.36 -11.69
N ASP A 35 -7.07 -3.35 -12.63
CA ASP A 35 -5.69 -2.96 -12.31
C ASP A 35 -5.58 -1.50 -11.90
N GLU A 36 -6.46 -0.62 -12.42
CA GLU A 36 -6.53 0.79 -12.02
C GLU A 36 -7.01 1.01 -10.59
N HIS A 37 -7.79 0.07 -10.05
CA HIS A 37 -8.33 0.15 -8.69
C HIS A 37 -7.48 -0.64 -7.68
N ARG A 38 -6.44 -1.35 -8.13
CA ARG A 38 -5.59 -2.17 -7.27
C ARG A 38 -4.36 -1.39 -6.83
N LYS A 39 -4.40 -0.85 -5.61
CA LYS A 39 -3.22 -0.23 -4.97
C LYS A 39 -2.24 -1.26 -4.38
N THR A 40 -2.68 -2.52 -4.21
CA THR A 40 -1.93 -3.59 -3.53
C THR A 40 -1.21 -4.55 -4.47
N VAL A 41 -1.55 -4.56 -5.77
CA VAL A 41 -1.01 -5.50 -6.76
C VAL A 41 -0.20 -4.73 -7.79
N GLY A 42 1.09 -5.02 -7.89
CA GLY A 42 2.03 -4.25 -8.70
C GLY A 42 3.41 -4.27 -8.04
N GLY A 43 4.47 -4.34 -8.83
CA GLY A 43 5.83 -4.64 -8.34
C GLY A 43 6.26 -3.79 -7.13
N ASN A 44 7.05 -4.41 -6.24
CA ASN A 44 7.62 -3.86 -4.98
C ASN A 44 7.53 -2.34 -4.82
N VAL A 45 6.37 -1.90 -4.32
CA VAL A 45 6.15 -0.53 -3.88
C VAL A 45 7.04 -0.30 -2.66
N GLY A 46 7.90 0.70 -2.70
CA GLY A 46 8.83 1.01 -1.61
C GLY A 46 8.11 1.28 -0.28
N PHE A 47 8.81 1.19 0.85
CA PHE A 47 8.19 1.36 2.18
C PHE A 47 7.40 2.68 2.31
N LYS A 48 7.97 3.79 1.85
CA LYS A 48 7.29 5.10 1.79
C LYS A 48 5.96 5.04 1.03
N ALA A 49 5.96 4.38 -0.12
CA ALA A 49 4.77 4.31 -0.96
C ALA A 49 3.70 3.37 -0.35
N LYS A 50 4.11 2.32 0.38
CA LYS A 50 3.18 1.51 1.18
C LYS A 50 2.52 2.33 2.30
N LEU A 51 3.29 3.14 3.01
CA LEU A 51 2.75 4.03 4.05
C LEU A 51 1.78 5.06 3.47
N ASN A 52 2.16 5.71 2.37
CA ASN A 52 1.30 6.69 1.71
C ASN A 52 -0.01 6.07 1.24
N ASN A 53 0.04 4.89 0.61
CA ASN A 53 -1.16 4.19 0.17
C ASN A 53 -2.06 3.79 1.34
N ALA A 54 -1.49 3.28 2.44
CA ALA A 54 -2.26 2.91 3.62
C ALA A 54 -2.94 4.12 4.29
N LEU A 55 -2.26 5.28 4.33
CA LEU A 55 -2.84 6.52 4.84
C LEU A 55 -3.94 7.06 3.92
N ASP A 56 -3.75 6.96 2.61
CA ASP A 56 -4.75 7.35 1.62
C ASP A 56 -5.99 6.46 1.70
N ASP A 57 -5.81 5.15 1.86
CA ASP A 57 -6.90 4.20 2.05
C ASP A 57 -7.67 4.47 3.34
N LEU A 58 -7.00 4.76 4.46
CA LEU A 58 -7.66 5.12 5.71
C LEU A 58 -8.48 6.43 5.63
N LYS A 59 -8.05 7.38 4.79
CA LYS A 59 -8.71 8.68 4.63
C LYS A 59 -9.89 8.64 3.67
N ASN A 60 -9.77 7.88 2.59
CA ASN A 60 -10.73 7.83 1.50
C ASN A 60 -11.70 6.65 1.60
N ASN A 61 -11.64 5.85 2.68
CA ASN A 61 -12.54 4.74 2.88
C ASN A 61 -13.97 5.24 3.19
N PRO A 62 -14.99 4.83 2.42
CA PRO A 62 -16.38 5.18 2.72
C PRO A 62 -16.91 4.47 3.98
N ASP A 63 -16.32 3.34 4.39
CA ASP A 63 -16.80 2.55 5.52
C ASP A 63 -16.06 2.85 6.83
N LYS A 64 -16.68 3.71 7.64
CA LYS A 64 -16.17 4.08 8.98
C LYS A 64 -16.07 2.90 9.95
N GLN A 65 -16.78 1.80 9.74
CA GLN A 65 -16.66 0.62 10.62
C GLN A 65 -15.32 -0.08 10.42
N VAL A 66 -14.84 -0.12 9.17
CA VAL A 66 -13.54 -0.70 8.83
C VAL A 66 -12.42 0.13 9.46
N ASP A 67 -12.50 1.45 9.39
CA ASP A 67 -11.48 2.34 9.98
C ASP A 67 -11.37 2.15 11.50
N LYS A 68 -12.51 2.02 12.19
CA LYS A 68 -12.55 1.72 13.63
C LYS A 68 -11.89 0.37 13.94
N ARG A 69 -12.17 -0.67 13.16
CA ARG A 69 -11.54 -1.99 13.35
C ARG A 69 -10.03 -1.91 13.14
N ILE A 70 -9.58 -1.21 12.11
CA ILE A 70 -8.15 -1.00 11.86
C ILE A 70 -7.48 -0.31 13.05
N LEU A 71 -8.09 0.76 13.58
CA LEU A 71 -7.56 1.45 14.77
C LEU A 71 -7.49 0.54 16.00
N ILE A 72 -8.53 -0.26 16.25
CA ILE A 72 -8.53 -1.22 17.37
C ILE A 72 -7.41 -2.25 17.21
N ILE A 73 -7.23 -2.81 16.01
CA ILE A 73 -6.18 -3.78 15.72
C ILE A 73 -4.80 -3.15 15.96
N VAL A 74 -4.57 -1.93 15.45
CA VAL A 74 -3.29 -1.22 15.66
C VAL A 74 -3.04 -0.95 17.15
N ALA A 75 -4.06 -0.51 17.90
CA ALA A 75 -3.93 -0.27 19.33
C ALA A 75 -3.56 -1.55 20.10
N VAL A 76 -4.20 -2.69 19.79
CA VAL A 76 -3.90 -3.98 20.42
C VAL A 76 -2.49 -4.46 20.07
N LEU A 77 -2.06 -4.33 18.81
CA LEU A 77 -0.71 -4.72 18.39
C LEU A 77 0.36 -3.88 19.08
N VAL A 78 0.14 -2.56 19.19
CA VAL A 78 1.03 -1.66 19.92
C VAL A 78 1.06 -2.02 21.41
N PHE A 79 -0.09 -2.29 22.02
CA PHE A 79 -0.17 -2.68 23.42
C PHE A 79 0.62 -3.98 23.70
N ILE A 80 0.45 -5.01 22.86
CA ILE A 80 1.20 -6.27 22.97
C ILE A 80 2.70 -6.01 22.79
N PHE A 81 3.09 -5.20 21.81
CA PHE A 81 4.48 -4.84 21.60
C PHE A 81 5.10 -4.16 22.83
N LEU A 82 4.40 -3.19 23.41
CA LEU A 82 4.83 -2.48 24.63
C LEU A 82 4.94 -3.43 25.83
N ALA A 83 4.04 -4.41 25.95
CA ALA A 83 4.10 -5.43 27.00
C ALA A 83 5.32 -6.35 26.86
N ILE A 84 5.70 -6.72 25.64
CA ILE A 84 6.87 -7.60 25.39
C ILE A 84 8.18 -6.93 25.81
N ILE A 85 8.30 -5.62 25.62
CA ILE A 85 9.52 -4.86 25.94
C ILE A 85 9.50 -4.28 27.37
N GLU A 86 8.48 -4.61 28.17
CA GLU A 86 8.26 -4.06 29.52
C GLU A 86 8.30 -2.52 29.53
N PHE A 87 7.70 -1.89 28.52
CA PHE A 87 7.75 -0.44 28.38
C PHE A 87 7.01 0.25 29.53
N ASP A 88 7.71 1.15 30.22
CA ASP A 88 7.13 1.92 31.32
C ASP A 88 6.21 3.03 30.78
N LEU A 89 4.90 2.82 30.90
CA LEU A 89 3.87 3.80 30.54
C LEU A 89 3.81 4.99 31.52
N SER A 90 4.41 4.87 32.72
CA SER A 90 4.41 5.91 33.73
C SER A 90 5.13 7.19 33.27
N ILE A 91 6.04 7.08 32.30
CA ILE A 91 6.78 8.21 31.70
C ILE A 91 5.86 9.29 31.12
N PHE A 92 4.63 8.94 30.73
CA PHE A 92 3.66 9.89 30.16
C PHE A 92 2.78 10.58 31.19
N PHE A 93 2.77 10.12 32.44
CA PHE A 93 1.98 10.74 33.50
C PHE A 93 2.88 11.69 34.29
N SER A 94 2.79 12.99 33.99
CA SER A 94 3.40 14.02 34.84
C SER A 94 2.77 13.98 36.23
N LYS A 95 3.60 14.20 37.25
CA LYS A 95 3.18 14.28 38.65
C LYS A 95 2.23 15.45 38.90
#